data_AF-A0A1E5T1R7-F1
#
_entry.id   AF-A0A1E5T1R7-F1
#
_cell.length_a   1.000
_cell.length_b   1.000
_cell.length_c   1.000
_cell.angle_alpha   90.00
_cell.angle_beta   90.00
_cell.angle_gamma   90.00
#
_symmetry.space_group_name_H-M   'P 1'
#
loop_
_entity.id
_entity.type
_entity.pdbx_description
1 polymer ?
#
loop_
_entity_poly.entity_id
_entity_poly.type
_entity_poly.pdbx_seq_one_letter_code
_entity_poly.pdbx_strand_id
1 'polypeptide(L)'
;MKKLFNPLIAMVLLTFAITSCDNGNADFNIVDVAPVISISDPGSIVQGAAVSISVDFTDGSEDLAQSTLASASYDLTNATASVSSGTFSVSGRTATGTVSIAGGLAEGSYTLSVTAVDTNGNSGTETFSFDVTSDFSVGIIGSATPTGWDSDTDLTFVTGTQYELTIDLTAGEAKFRTNDDWGTNWGDSAFPMGTGVQDGDNIPIGAAGTYLVTFDTSTGAYSFTAQ
;
A
#
# COMPACT_ATOMS: atom_id res chain seq x y z
N MET A 1 73.11 38.73 -64.76
CA MET A 1 72.26 39.33 -63.72
C MET A 1 70.95 38.55 -63.63
N LYS A 2 70.62 37.98 -62.46
CA LYS A 2 69.25 37.73 -61.92
C LYS A 2 68.23 37.06 -62.89
N LYS A 3 67.80 35.79 -62.74
CA LYS A 3 66.95 35.18 -61.67
C LYS A 3 66.73 33.69 -62.05
N LEU A 4 66.97 32.71 -61.17
CA LEU A 4 66.06 32.10 -60.16
C LEU A 4 64.90 31.25 -60.74
N PHE A 5 65.12 29.92 -60.71
CA PHE A 5 64.27 28.78 -60.30
C PHE A 5 62.76 28.75 -60.62
N ASN A 6 62.32 27.65 -61.28
CA ASN A 6 61.28 26.74 -60.74
C ASN A 6 61.19 25.40 -61.54
N PRO A 7 61.33 24.21 -60.93
CA PRO A 7 60.93 22.96 -61.57
C PRO A 7 59.61 22.40 -61.00
N LEU A 8 58.71 22.12 -61.95
CA LEU A 8 57.66 21.10 -62.00
C LEU A 8 57.59 20.08 -60.83
N ILE A 9 56.44 20.02 -60.13
CA ILE A 9 55.99 18.81 -59.41
C ILE A 9 54.49 18.64 -59.68
N ALA A 10 54.16 17.63 -60.50
CA ALA A 10 52.81 17.14 -60.71
C ALA A 10 52.46 16.18 -59.56
N MET A 11 51.48 16.55 -58.74
CA MET A 11 50.98 15.74 -57.63
C MET A 11 49.85 14.83 -58.15
N VAL A 12 50.20 13.56 -58.37
CA VAL A 12 49.23 12.49 -58.65
C VAL A 12 48.47 12.17 -57.37
N LEU A 13 47.16 12.43 -57.38
CA LEU A 13 46.26 12.13 -56.27
C LEU A 13 45.92 10.63 -56.29
N LEU A 14 46.62 9.85 -55.47
CA LEU A 14 46.32 8.44 -55.22
C LEU A 14 45.24 8.36 -54.13
N THR A 15 43.99 8.10 -54.52
CA THR A 15 42.88 7.85 -53.60
C THR A 15 43.09 6.49 -52.91
N PHE A 16 43.50 6.52 -51.64
CA PHE A 16 43.45 5.36 -50.76
C PHE A 16 41.99 5.10 -50.39
N ALA A 17 41.43 3.98 -50.88
CA ALA A 17 40.24 3.40 -50.28
C ALA A 17 40.65 2.78 -48.94
N ILE A 18 40.36 3.47 -47.84
CA ILE A 18 40.38 2.86 -46.51
C ILE A 18 39.20 1.89 -46.45
N THR A 19 39.49 0.61 -46.62
CA THR A 19 38.57 -0.44 -46.19
C THR A 19 38.55 -0.38 -44.67
N SER A 20 37.46 0.13 -44.10
CA SER A 20 37.20 -0.05 -42.68
C SER A 20 37.09 -1.55 -42.44
N CYS A 21 38.14 -2.15 -41.85
CA CYS A 21 38.01 -3.46 -41.26
C CYS A 21 37.04 -3.31 -40.09
N ASP A 22 35.81 -3.76 -40.28
CA ASP A 22 34.99 -4.29 -39.19
C ASP A 22 35.88 -5.30 -38.44
N ASN A 23 36.14 -5.04 -37.17
CA ASN A 23 37.05 -5.83 -36.34
C ASN A 23 36.46 -7.18 -35.92
N GLY A 24 35.29 -7.57 -36.47
CA GLY A 24 34.72 -8.90 -36.27
C GLY A 24 34.24 -9.14 -34.84
N ASN A 25 34.23 -8.09 -34.01
CA ASN A 25 33.47 -8.07 -32.78
C ASN A 25 32.04 -7.77 -33.19
N ALA A 26 31.27 -8.82 -33.47
CA ALA A 26 29.83 -8.71 -33.41
C ALA A 26 29.51 -7.98 -32.11
N ASP A 27 28.89 -6.81 -32.22
CA ASP A 27 28.31 -6.09 -31.10
C ASP A 27 27.20 -7.02 -30.58
N PHE A 28 27.56 -7.93 -29.68
CA PHE A 28 26.59 -8.79 -29.05
C PHE A 28 25.77 -7.85 -28.18
N ASN A 29 24.49 -7.68 -28.54
CA ASN A 29 23.55 -7.08 -27.62
C ASN A 29 23.73 -7.79 -26.29
N ILE A 30 24.14 -7.03 -25.27
CA ILE A 30 24.09 -7.52 -23.90
C ILE A 30 22.60 -7.79 -23.67
N VAL A 31 22.23 -9.07 -23.69
CA VAL A 31 20.93 -9.50 -23.23
C VAL A 31 20.98 -9.28 -21.73
N ASP A 32 20.03 -8.52 -21.21
CA ASP A 32 19.95 -8.16 -19.81
C ASP A 32 18.55 -8.51 -19.34
N VAL A 33 18.47 -9.42 -18.38
CA VAL A 33 17.24 -10.02 -17.90
C VAL A 33 16.71 -9.17 -16.77
N ALA A 34 15.46 -8.74 -16.93
CA ALA A 34 14.75 -7.98 -15.92
C ALA A 34 14.73 -8.67 -14.55
N PRO A 35 14.67 -7.89 -13.45
CA PRO A 35 14.53 -8.44 -12.11
C PRO A 35 13.34 -9.40 -11.97
N VAL A 36 13.56 -10.50 -11.26
CA VAL A 36 12.52 -11.45 -10.83
C VAL A 36 12.09 -11.11 -9.42
N ILE A 37 10.77 -11.11 -9.20
CA ILE A 37 10.16 -10.80 -7.91
C ILE A 37 9.40 -12.05 -7.44
N SER A 38 9.40 -12.30 -6.13
CA SER A 38 8.55 -13.33 -5.52
C SER A 38 7.82 -12.71 -4.34
N ILE A 39 6.50 -12.76 -4.37
CA ILE A 39 5.64 -12.26 -3.29
C ILE A 39 5.14 -13.47 -2.50
N SER A 40 5.40 -13.48 -1.20
CA SER A 40 4.92 -14.53 -0.32
C SER A 40 3.42 -14.40 -0.06
N ASP A 41 2.73 -15.53 0.04
CA ASP A 41 1.33 -15.58 0.45
C ASP A 41 1.19 -15.11 1.91
N PRO A 42 0.43 -14.05 2.21
CA PRO A 42 0.18 -13.60 3.58
C PRO A 42 -0.72 -14.54 4.39
N GLY A 43 -1.37 -15.52 3.76
CA GLY A 43 -2.39 -16.36 4.37
C GLY A 43 -3.71 -15.62 4.57
N SER A 44 -4.55 -16.12 5.48
CA SER A 44 -5.84 -15.50 5.80
C SER A 44 -5.65 -14.24 6.63
N ILE A 45 -6.21 -13.12 6.16
CA ILE A 45 -6.15 -11.83 6.84
C ILE A 45 -7.54 -11.45 7.33
N VAL A 46 -7.62 -11.03 8.60
CA VAL A 46 -8.84 -10.50 9.21
C VAL A 46 -8.75 -8.98 9.28
N GLN A 47 -9.88 -8.31 9.14
CA GLN A 47 -9.99 -6.85 9.24
C GLN A 47 -9.28 -6.30 10.49
N GLY A 48 -8.55 -5.20 10.31
CA GLY A 48 -7.82 -4.53 11.41
C GLY A 48 -6.57 -5.26 11.91
N ALA A 49 -6.36 -6.53 11.57
CA ALA A 49 -5.12 -7.24 11.89
C ALA A 49 -3.95 -6.71 11.06
N ALA A 50 -2.78 -6.57 11.70
CA ALA A 50 -1.57 -6.12 11.01
C ALA A 50 -1.20 -7.07 9.85
N VAL A 51 -0.89 -6.49 8.68
CA VAL A 51 -0.50 -7.25 7.49
C VAL A 51 1.01 -7.18 7.31
N SER A 52 1.63 -8.32 7.03
CA SER A 52 3.07 -8.42 6.75
C SER A 52 3.31 -9.37 5.57
N ILE A 53 3.77 -8.84 4.44
CA ILE A 53 4.03 -9.62 3.22
C ILE A 53 5.52 -9.55 2.89
N SER A 54 6.18 -10.71 2.88
CA SER A 54 7.58 -10.82 2.45
C SER A 54 7.70 -10.80 0.94
N VAL A 55 8.70 -10.08 0.45
CA VAL A 55 9.00 -9.96 -0.98
C VAL A 55 10.48 -10.23 -1.19
N ASP A 56 10.78 -11.16 -2.09
CA ASP A 56 12.14 -11.46 -2.52
C ASP A 56 12.40 -10.89 -3.92
N PHE A 57 13.59 -10.33 -4.10
CA PHE A 57 14.06 -9.75 -5.35
C PHE A 57 15.31 -10.49 -5.79
N THR A 58 15.37 -10.89 -7.05
CA THR A 58 16.57 -11.44 -7.68
C THR A 58 16.81 -10.73 -9.00
N ASP A 59 17.96 -10.11 -9.11
CA ASP A 59 18.49 -9.62 -10.38
C ASP A 59 18.77 -10.79 -11.32
N GLY A 60 18.52 -10.59 -12.61
CA GLY A 60 18.80 -11.58 -13.65
C GLY A 60 20.24 -12.13 -13.58
N SER A 61 20.45 -13.32 -14.13
CA SER A 61 21.81 -13.86 -14.27
C SER A 61 22.22 -13.81 -15.73
N GLU A 62 23.13 -12.91 -16.06
CA GLU A 62 23.76 -12.86 -17.36
C GLU A 62 25.08 -13.63 -17.39
N ASP A 63 25.42 -14.18 -18.56
CA ASP A 63 26.65 -14.92 -18.77
C ASP A 63 27.92 -14.07 -18.52
N LEU A 64 27.91 -12.75 -18.83
CA LEU A 64 29.16 -11.96 -18.96
C LEU A 64 29.16 -10.52 -18.42
N ALA A 65 28.02 -9.88 -18.08
CA ALA A 65 27.97 -8.57 -17.42
C ALA A 65 26.87 -8.57 -16.34
N GLN A 66 27.25 -8.39 -15.07
CA GLN A 66 26.29 -8.35 -13.95
C GLN A 66 25.73 -6.93 -13.80
N SER A 67 24.43 -6.78 -14.03
CA SER A 67 23.63 -5.68 -13.47
C SER A 67 23.44 -5.91 -11.95
N THR A 68 22.80 -4.96 -11.28
CA THR A 68 22.35 -5.12 -9.89
C THR A 68 21.00 -4.44 -9.73
N LEU A 69 20.25 -4.81 -8.69
CA LEU A 69 19.02 -4.11 -8.32
C LEU A 69 19.33 -2.63 -8.01
N ALA A 70 18.61 -1.73 -8.68
CA ALA A 70 18.76 -0.29 -8.51
C ALA A 70 17.62 0.32 -7.69
N SER A 71 16.38 -0.14 -7.90
CA SER A 71 15.22 0.34 -7.15
C SER A 71 14.11 -0.70 -7.09
N ALA A 72 13.27 -0.61 -6.07
CA ALA A 72 12.03 -1.36 -6.02
C ALA A 72 10.96 -0.58 -5.25
N SER A 73 9.70 -0.77 -5.66
CA SER A 73 8.53 -0.11 -5.11
C SER A 73 7.34 -1.04 -5.07
N TYR A 74 6.35 -0.70 -4.25
CA TYR A 74 5.06 -1.36 -4.24
C TYR A 74 3.91 -0.36 -4.24
N ASP A 75 2.78 -0.83 -4.75
CA ASP A 75 1.46 -0.22 -4.58
C ASP A 75 0.46 -1.31 -4.20
N LEU A 76 -0.23 -1.10 -3.09
CA LEU A 76 -1.31 -1.94 -2.60
C LEU A 76 -2.62 -1.25 -2.90
N THR A 77 -3.44 -1.87 -3.73
CA THR A 77 -4.73 -1.31 -4.14
C THR A 77 -5.90 -2.11 -3.57
N ASN A 78 -7.02 -1.42 -3.36
CA ASN A 78 -8.34 -2.02 -3.27
C ASN A 78 -9.10 -1.58 -4.52
N ALA A 79 -9.46 -2.55 -5.37
CA ALA A 79 -9.86 -2.30 -6.75
C ALA A 79 -8.85 -1.39 -7.50
N THR A 80 -9.19 -0.13 -7.75
CA THR A 80 -8.34 0.84 -8.46
C THR A 80 -7.74 1.92 -7.56
N ALA A 81 -8.12 1.96 -6.28
CA ALA A 81 -7.62 2.97 -5.34
C ALA A 81 -6.37 2.46 -4.63
N SER A 82 -5.29 3.24 -4.66
CA SER A 82 -4.10 2.99 -3.84
C SER A 82 -4.44 3.20 -2.37
N VAL A 83 -4.14 2.21 -1.55
CA VAL A 83 -4.38 2.18 -0.10
C VAL A 83 -3.06 2.34 0.66
N SER A 84 -1.96 1.80 0.12
CA SER A 84 -0.62 1.97 0.65
C SER A 84 0.41 1.80 -0.45
N SER A 85 1.45 2.63 -0.46
CA SER A 85 2.56 2.49 -1.40
C SER A 85 3.87 2.84 -0.73
N GLY A 86 4.97 2.37 -1.31
CA GLY A 86 6.29 2.63 -0.76
C GLY A 86 7.43 2.07 -1.61
N THR A 87 8.63 2.17 -1.07
CA THR A 87 9.87 1.71 -1.71
C THR A 87 10.61 0.74 -0.84
N PHE A 88 11.32 -0.20 -1.46
CA PHE A 88 12.25 -1.09 -0.77
C PHE A 88 13.69 -0.57 -0.94
N SER A 89 14.51 -0.77 0.08
CA SER A 89 15.96 -0.60 -0.06
C SER A 89 16.54 -1.88 -0.65
N VAL A 90 16.87 -1.84 -1.95
CA VAL A 90 17.46 -2.97 -2.67
C VAL A 90 18.87 -2.62 -3.11
N SER A 91 19.77 -3.61 -3.08
CA SER A 91 21.15 -3.46 -3.55
C SER A 91 21.75 -4.82 -3.88
N GLY A 92 22.67 -4.86 -4.84
CA GLY A 92 23.30 -6.11 -5.25
C GLY A 92 22.37 -6.99 -6.07
N ARG A 93 22.62 -8.30 -6.07
CA ARG A 93 21.90 -9.25 -6.94
C ARG A 93 20.65 -9.85 -6.31
N THR A 94 20.57 -9.86 -4.99
CA THR A 94 19.38 -10.32 -4.28
C THR A 94 19.10 -9.37 -3.14
N ALA A 95 17.81 -9.16 -2.89
CA ALA A 95 17.35 -8.37 -1.76
C ALA A 95 16.04 -8.96 -1.26
N THR A 96 15.70 -8.63 -0.02
CA THR A 96 14.41 -8.97 0.56
C THR A 96 13.80 -7.72 1.18
N GLY A 97 12.48 -7.69 1.22
CA GLY A 97 11.71 -6.60 1.77
C GLY A 97 10.42 -7.10 2.40
N THR A 98 9.78 -6.21 3.16
CA THR A 98 8.49 -6.50 3.76
C THR A 98 7.55 -5.33 3.55
N VAL A 99 6.36 -5.61 3.06
CA VAL A 99 5.24 -4.67 3.08
C VAL A 99 4.53 -4.84 4.42
N SER A 100 4.46 -3.77 5.21
CA SER A 100 3.86 -3.80 6.55
C SER A 100 2.74 -2.78 6.69
N ILE A 101 1.53 -3.24 7.00
CA ILE A 101 0.36 -2.40 7.29
C ILE A 101 -0.03 -2.62 8.75
N ALA A 102 0.52 -1.79 9.64
CA ALA A 102 0.37 -1.99 11.10
C ALA A 102 -1.08 -1.82 11.59
N GLY A 103 -1.84 -0.90 11.00
CA GLY A 103 -3.26 -0.67 11.33
C GLY A 103 -4.23 -1.62 10.63
N GLY A 104 -3.71 -2.65 9.96
CA GLY A 104 -4.49 -3.58 9.16
C GLY A 104 -5.23 -2.91 8.02
N LEU A 105 -6.16 -3.68 7.44
CA LEU A 105 -6.94 -3.30 6.27
C LEU A 105 -8.43 -3.47 6.59
N ALA A 106 -9.28 -2.70 5.91
CA ALA A 106 -10.72 -2.96 5.90
C ALA A 106 -11.00 -4.28 5.17
N GLU A 107 -12.17 -4.89 5.42
CA GLU A 107 -12.58 -6.05 4.62
C GLU A 107 -12.65 -5.72 3.11
N GLY A 108 -12.38 -6.74 2.29
CA GLY A 108 -12.42 -6.63 0.84
C GLY A 108 -11.22 -7.28 0.15
N SER A 109 -11.20 -7.16 -1.17
CA SER A 109 -10.17 -7.75 -2.02
C SER A 109 -9.08 -6.73 -2.36
N TYR A 110 -7.82 -7.13 -2.17
CA TYR A 110 -6.65 -6.29 -2.39
C TYR A 110 -5.72 -6.89 -3.43
N THR A 111 -4.98 -6.03 -4.13
CA THR A 111 -3.92 -6.42 -5.04
C THR A 111 -2.64 -5.67 -4.67
N LEU A 112 -1.61 -6.42 -4.30
CA LEU A 112 -0.26 -5.91 -4.14
C LEU A 112 0.45 -6.00 -5.48
N SER A 113 0.88 -4.86 -6.03
CA SER A 113 1.79 -4.79 -7.17
C SER A 113 3.18 -4.37 -6.70
N VAL A 114 4.19 -5.13 -7.09
CA VAL A 114 5.59 -4.82 -6.78
C VAL A 114 6.35 -4.69 -8.09
N THR A 115 7.15 -3.64 -8.20
CA THR A 115 8.03 -3.38 -9.36
C THR A 115 9.47 -3.24 -8.88
N ALA A 116 10.40 -3.82 -9.62
CA ALA A 116 11.84 -3.68 -9.40
C ALA A 116 12.54 -3.33 -10.70
N VAL A 117 13.57 -2.49 -10.61
CA VAL A 117 14.38 -2.00 -11.74
C VAL A 117 15.86 -2.24 -11.44
N ASP A 118 16.60 -2.74 -12.42
CA ASP A 118 18.05 -2.92 -12.32
C ASP A 118 18.84 -1.65 -12.72
N THR A 119 20.17 -1.71 -12.61
CA THR A 119 21.08 -0.59 -12.96
C THR A 119 21.10 -0.23 -14.44
N ASN A 120 20.58 -1.10 -15.29
CA ASN A 120 20.56 -0.96 -16.72
C ASN A 120 19.18 -0.49 -17.22
N GLY A 121 18.20 -0.43 -16.32
CA GLY A 121 16.87 0.10 -16.54
C GLY A 121 15.82 -0.94 -16.92
N ASN A 122 16.13 -2.24 -16.89
CA ASN A 122 15.10 -3.25 -17.11
C ASN A 122 14.23 -3.35 -15.86
N SER A 123 12.95 -3.68 -16.08
CA SER A 123 11.95 -3.67 -15.02
C SER A 123 11.18 -4.99 -15.01
N GLY A 124 11.02 -5.55 -13.83
CA GLY A 124 10.09 -6.64 -13.54
C GLY A 124 8.94 -6.14 -12.68
N THR A 125 7.76 -6.71 -12.86
CA THR A 125 6.59 -6.46 -12.01
C THR A 125 5.90 -7.76 -11.68
N GLU A 126 5.53 -7.94 -10.42
CA GLU A 126 4.72 -9.06 -9.95
C GLU A 126 3.51 -8.56 -9.17
N THR A 127 2.45 -9.35 -9.19
CA THR A 127 1.20 -9.02 -8.48
C THR A 127 0.71 -10.19 -7.66
N PHE A 128 0.18 -9.91 -6.48
CA PHE A 128 -0.48 -10.88 -5.62
C PHE A 128 -1.81 -10.33 -5.12
N SER A 129 -2.88 -11.11 -5.27
CA SER A 129 -4.21 -10.74 -4.76
C SER A 129 -4.57 -11.58 -3.54
N PHE A 130 -5.16 -10.93 -2.55
CA PHE A 130 -5.64 -11.56 -1.32
C PHE A 130 -6.93 -10.90 -0.85
N ASP A 131 -7.70 -11.62 -0.05
CA ASP A 131 -8.91 -11.12 0.57
C ASP A 131 -8.70 -10.88 2.06
N VAL A 132 -9.27 -9.79 2.56
CA VAL A 132 -9.41 -9.48 3.97
C VAL A 132 -10.85 -9.74 4.35
N THR A 133 -11.08 -10.64 5.31
CA THR A 133 -12.42 -10.99 5.79
C THR A 133 -12.72 -10.26 7.10
N SER A 134 -13.99 -9.96 7.37
CA SER A 134 -14.44 -9.55 8.70
C SER A 134 -15.23 -10.67 9.37
N ASP A 135 -14.93 -10.91 10.65
CA ASP A 135 -15.74 -11.68 11.60
C ASP A 135 -16.17 -10.82 12.81
N PHE A 136 -16.01 -9.49 12.68
CA PHE A 136 -16.11 -8.54 13.77
C PHE A 136 -16.85 -7.27 13.32
N SER A 137 -18.01 -6.99 13.92
CA SER A 137 -18.73 -5.73 13.76
C SER A 137 -18.81 -4.96 15.08
N VAL A 138 -18.94 -3.64 14.97
CA VAL A 138 -19.19 -2.76 16.09
C VAL A 138 -20.38 -1.88 15.75
N GLY A 139 -21.40 -1.90 16.60
CA GLY A 139 -22.63 -1.15 16.39
C GLY A 139 -22.91 -0.17 17.52
N ILE A 140 -23.70 0.87 17.21
CA ILE A 140 -24.36 1.72 18.19
C ILE A 140 -25.83 1.31 18.30
N ILE A 141 -26.34 1.22 19.53
CA ILE A 141 -27.71 0.81 19.85
C ILE A 141 -28.25 1.66 21.00
N GLY A 142 -29.55 1.95 21.01
CA GLY A 142 -30.20 2.57 22.14
C GLY A 142 -31.42 3.39 21.78
N SER A 143 -32.16 3.88 22.77
CA SER A 143 -33.38 4.68 22.53
C SER A 143 -33.13 5.95 21.71
N ALA A 144 -31.89 6.43 21.63
CA ALA A 144 -31.49 7.54 20.79
C ALA A 144 -31.29 7.17 19.31
N THR A 145 -31.08 5.89 18.97
CA THR A 145 -30.79 5.41 17.61
C THR A 145 -32.08 5.10 16.83
N PRO A 146 -32.03 5.01 15.48
CA PRO A 146 -33.22 4.81 14.65
C PRO A 146 -34.02 3.53 14.94
N THR A 147 -33.35 2.51 15.48
CA THR A 147 -33.90 1.18 15.77
C THR A 147 -34.12 0.93 17.26
N GLY A 148 -33.88 1.92 18.12
CA GLY A 148 -34.03 1.74 19.56
C GLY A 148 -33.09 0.67 20.12
N TRP A 149 -33.60 -0.13 21.06
CA TRP A 149 -32.88 -1.28 21.63
C TRP A 149 -33.14 -2.60 20.87
N ASP A 150 -33.73 -2.56 19.67
CA ASP A 150 -34.12 -3.77 18.93
C ASP A 150 -33.02 -4.28 17.99
N SER A 151 -32.21 -3.39 17.42
CA SER A 151 -31.14 -3.71 16.45
C SER A 151 -30.06 -2.64 16.49
N ASP A 152 -28.83 -3.00 16.12
CA ASP A 152 -27.72 -2.05 16.05
C ASP A 152 -27.76 -1.26 14.75
N THR A 153 -27.06 -0.13 14.75
CA THR A 153 -26.56 0.49 13.52
C THR A 153 -25.04 0.33 13.50
N ASP A 154 -24.53 -0.42 12.53
CA ASP A 154 -23.11 -0.72 12.42
C ASP A 154 -22.27 0.53 12.11
N LEU A 155 -21.14 0.64 12.80
CA LEU A 155 -20.10 1.60 12.49
C LEU A 155 -19.20 1.05 11.37
N THR A 156 -18.64 1.96 10.59
CA THR A 156 -17.65 1.65 9.55
C THR A 156 -16.26 1.60 10.18
N PHE A 157 -15.52 0.53 9.90
CA PHE A 157 -14.12 0.42 10.28
C PHE A 157 -13.27 1.50 9.59
N VAL A 158 -12.39 2.15 10.36
CA VAL A 158 -11.43 3.13 9.84
C VAL A 158 -10.04 2.51 9.73
N THR A 159 -9.45 2.11 10.87
CA THR A 159 -8.14 1.47 10.95
C THR A 159 -7.91 0.92 12.36
N GLY A 160 -7.15 -0.17 12.50
CA GLY A 160 -6.79 -0.77 13.77
C GLY A 160 -8.02 -1.10 14.63
N THR A 161 -8.30 -0.26 15.61
CA THR A 161 -9.44 -0.38 16.54
C THR A 161 -10.47 0.74 16.41
N GLN A 162 -10.30 1.64 15.43
CA GLN A 162 -11.13 2.82 15.26
C GLN A 162 -12.27 2.57 14.27
N TYR A 163 -13.47 3.00 14.67
CA TYR A 163 -14.72 2.89 13.95
C TYR A 163 -15.43 4.24 13.94
N GLU A 164 -16.18 4.53 12.88
CA GLU A 164 -16.97 5.75 12.78
C GLU A 164 -18.31 5.55 12.08
N LEU A 165 -19.26 6.45 12.35
CA LEU A 165 -20.56 6.47 11.70
C LEU A 165 -21.12 7.90 11.71
N THR A 166 -21.68 8.36 10.60
CA THR A 166 -22.56 9.54 10.61
C THR A 166 -24.00 9.07 10.75
N ILE A 167 -24.68 9.49 11.84
CA ILE A 167 -26.03 9.01 12.19
C ILE A 167 -26.89 10.15 12.76
N ASP A 168 -28.19 10.11 12.44
CA ASP A 168 -29.19 10.94 13.08
C ASP A 168 -29.61 10.32 14.42
N LEU A 169 -29.42 11.07 15.50
CA LEU A 169 -29.81 10.67 16.85
C LEU A 169 -30.94 11.55 17.38
N THR A 170 -31.71 10.98 18.31
CA THR A 170 -32.69 11.69 19.13
C THR A 170 -32.20 11.82 20.57
N ALA A 171 -32.90 12.61 21.40
CA ALA A 171 -32.59 12.64 22.82
C ALA A 171 -32.98 11.30 23.46
N GLY A 172 -32.05 10.67 24.18
CA GLY A 172 -32.23 9.32 24.70
C GLY A 172 -30.92 8.74 25.20
N GLU A 173 -30.76 7.43 25.01
CA GLU A 173 -29.63 6.66 25.48
C GLU A 173 -28.99 5.87 24.34
N ALA A 174 -27.68 5.63 24.44
CA ALA A 174 -26.93 4.80 23.50
C ALA A 174 -25.89 3.93 24.21
N LYS A 175 -25.46 2.85 23.56
CA LYS A 175 -24.33 1.99 23.88
C LYS A 175 -23.63 1.54 22.61
N PHE A 176 -22.37 1.18 22.74
CA PHE A 176 -21.64 0.45 21.70
C PHE A 176 -21.60 -1.03 22.05
N ARG A 177 -21.67 -1.92 21.06
CA ARG A 177 -21.46 -3.37 21.28
C ARG A 177 -20.90 -4.06 20.06
N THR A 178 -20.37 -5.26 20.26
CA THR A 178 -19.82 -6.08 19.17
C THR A 178 -20.83 -7.10 18.67
N ASN A 179 -20.82 -7.38 17.37
CA ASN A 179 -21.46 -8.55 16.76
C ASN A 179 -22.96 -8.70 17.08
N ASP A 180 -23.68 -7.58 17.22
CA ASP A 180 -25.09 -7.55 17.63
C ASP A 180 -25.39 -8.31 18.94
N ASP A 181 -24.38 -8.50 19.80
CA ASP A 181 -24.44 -9.29 21.01
C ASP A 181 -24.01 -8.49 22.24
N TRP A 182 -24.55 -8.84 23.40
CA TRP A 182 -24.27 -8.15 24.65
C TRP A 182 -22.95 -8.58 25.31
N GLY A 183 -22.30 -9.63 24.82
CA GLY A 183 -21.08 -10.19 25.39
C GLY A 183 -19.96 -9.17 25.56
N THR A 184 -19.75 -8.29 24.57
CA THR A 184 -18.85 -7.13 24.69
C THR A 184 -19.61 -5.86 24.35
N ASN A 185 -19.76 -4.98 25.32
CA ASN A 185 -20.48 -3.71 25.16
C ASN A 185 -19.84 -2.62 26.00
N TRP A 186 -19.90 -1.38 25.51
CA TRP A 186 -19.31 -0.23 26.16
C TRP A 186 -20.38 0.85 26.38
N GLY A 187 -20.33 1.40 27.58
CA GLY A 187 -21.17 2.51 28.00
C GLY A 187 -20.41 3.41 28.97
N ASP A 188 -20.88 4.65 29.09
CA ASP A 188 -20.35 5.69 29.97
C ASP A 188 -21.47 6.70 30.22
N SER A 189 -21.42 7.43 31.32
CA SER A 189 -22.40 8.48 31.66
C SER A 189 -22.04 9.85 31.08
N ALA A 190 -20.89 9.97 30.40
CA ALA A 190 -20.43 11.21 29.78
C ALA A 190 -20.98 11.40 28.35
N PHE A 191 -21.22 12.65 27.98
CA PHE A 191 -21.58 13.05 26.61
C PHE A 191 -21.10 14.50 26.40
N PRO A 192 -20.59 14.90 25.22
CA PRO A 192 -20.56 14.16 23.95
C PRO A 192 -19.30 13.31 23.72
N MET A 193 -18.39 13.23 24.68
CA MET A 193 -17.19 12.40 24.58
C MET A 193 -16.90 11.77 25.93
N GLY A 194 -16.24 10.62 25.90
CA GLY A 194 -15.99 9.84 27.09
C GLY A 194 -15.15 8.62 26.81
N THR A 195 -15.15 7.71 27.77
CA THR A 195 -14.46 6.43 27.66
C THR A 195 -15.39 5.35 28.16
N GLY A 196 -16.02 4.67 27.19
CA GLY A 196 -16.91 3.56 27.44
C GLY A 196 -16.17 2.42 28.14
N VAL A 197 -16.77 1.85 29.17
CA VAL A 197 -16.25 0.68 29.89
C VAL A 197 -17.18 -0.51 29.68
N GLN A 198 -16.62 -1.71 29.78
CA GLN A 198 -17.37 -2.96 29.68
C GLN A 198 -18.55 -2.93 30.66
N ASP A 199 -19.75 -3.19 30.15
CA ASP A 199 -21.02 -3.18 30.92
C ASP A 199 -21.29 -1.85 31.65
N GLY A 200 -20.71 -0.74 31.19
CA GLY A 200 -20.92 0.59 31.76
C GLY A 200 -22.35 1.10 31.60
N ASP A 201 -22.63 2.26 32.20
CA ASP A 201 -23.94 2.92 32.10
C ASP A 201 -24.27 3.32 30.65
N ASN A 202 -25.55 3.53 30.35
CA ASN A 202 -25.93 4.02 29.01
C ASN A 202 -25.45 5.47 28.80
N ILE A 203 -24.97 5.76 27.59
CA ILE A 203 -24.51 7.09 27.16
C ILE A 203 -25.72 8.01 26.95
N PRO A 204 -25.86 9.11 27.71
CA PRO A 204 -27.02 9.99 27.58
C PRO A 204 -26.86 10.94 26.38
N ILE A 205 -27.62 10.71 25.32
CA ILE A 205 -27.67 11.60 24.16
C ILE A 205 -28.60 12.77 24.49
N GLY A 206 -27.99 13.94 24.75
CA GLY A 206 -28.73 15.10 25.31
C GLY A 206 -29.60 15.87 24.31
N ALA A 207 -29.25 15.84 23.02
CA ALA A 207 -29.95 16.59 21.98
C ALA A 207 -30.04 15.82 20.68
N ALA A 208 -31.19 15.93 20.01
CA ALA A 208 -31.36 15.39 18.67
C ALA A 208 -30.49 16.14 17.66
N GLY A 209 -29.95 15.42 16.67
CA GLY A 209 -29.11 15.98 15.62
C GLY A 209 -28.36 14.90 14.85
N THR A 210 -27.73 15.30 13.75
CA THR A 210 -26.80 14.46 13.00
C THR A 210 -25.43 14.54 13.65
N TYR A 211 -24.82 13.41 13.97
CA TYR A 211 -23.50 13.33 14.60
C TYR A 211 -22.57 12.45 13.77
N LEU A 212 -21.31 12.88 13.63
CA LEU A 212 -20.19 11.98 13.39
C LEU A 212 -19.81 11.35 14.72
N VAL A 213 -20.05 10.05 14.83
CA VAL A 213 -19.70 9.22 15.97
C VAL A 213 -18.37 8.54 15.67
N THR A 214 -17.42 8.64 16.58
CA THR A 214 -16.15 7.89 16.52
C THR A 214 -16.03 7.00 17.75
N PHE A 215 -15.49 5.80 17.60
CA PHE A 215 -15.26 4.87 18.70
C PHE A 215 -13.98 4.06 18.50
N ASP A 216 -13.19 3.89 19.56
CA ASP A 216 -12.01 3.03 19.57
C ASP A 216 -12.24 1.82 20.49
N THR A 217 -12.25 0.60 19.92
CA THR A 217 -12.54 -0.64 20.67
C THR A 217 -11.42 -1.05 21.64
N SER A 218 -10.19 -0.57 21.45
CA SER A 218 -9.06 -0.89 22.32
C SER A 218 -9.05 -0.08 23.62
N THR A 219 -9.52 1.17 23.53
CA THR A 219 -9.49 2.13 24.64
C THR A 219 -10.87 2.42 25.20
N GLY A 220 -11.94 2.19 24.44
CA GLY A 220 -13.30 2.60 24.75
C GLY A 220 -13.56 4.09 24.49
N ALA A 221 -12.58 4.85 23.98
CA ALA A 221 -12.75 6.28 23.73
C ALA A 221 -13.79 6.52 22.64
N TYR A 222 -14.72 7.45 22.88
CA TYR A 222 -15.73 7.83 21.90
C TYR A 222 -15.94 9.34 21.83
N SER A 223 -16.50 9.80 20.70
CA SER A 223 -16.98 11.16 20.53
C SER A 223 -18.22 11.23 19.66
N PHE A 224 -19.09 12.21 19.92
CA PHE A 224 -20.27 12.58 19.14
C PHE A 224 -20.10 14.03 18.65
N THR A 225 -19.68 14.22 17.41
CA THR A 225 -19.43 15.54 16.82
C THR A 225 -20.59 15.94 15.92
N ALA A 226 -21.35 16.96 16.31
CA ALA A 226 -22.48 17.47 15.52
C ALA A 226 -22.01 17.88 14.10
N GLN A 227 -22.83 17.56 13.09
CA GLN A 227 -22.60 17.88 11.67
C GLN A 227 -23.33 19.17 11.24
#